data_AF-A0A087RD07-F1
#
_entry.id   AF-A0A087RD07-F1
#
_cell.length_a   1.000
_cell.length_b   1.000
_cell.length_c   1.000
_cell.angle_alpha   90.00
_cell.angle_beta   90.00
_cell.angle_gamma   90.00
#
_symmetry.space_group_name_H-M   'P 1'
#
loop_
_entity.id
_entity.type
_entity.pdbx_description
1 polymer ?
#
loop_
_entity_poly.entity_id
_entity_poly.type
_entity_poly.pdbx_seq_one_letter_code
_entity_poly.pdbx_strand_id
1 'polypeptide(L)' 'GISENDIKTFVTATTVSFNWSTMAKEFSVSVSLYDTSQIIKNPSGFFVWSNLTPATLYTFKFIYIHLS' A
#
# COMPACT_ATOMS: atom_id res chain seq x y z
N GLY A 1 3.31 1.61 -18.32
CA GLY A 1 4.03 0.91 -17.24
C GLY A 1 4.02 1.82 -16.04
N ILE A 2 3.82 1.27 -14.84
CA ILE A 2 3.81 2.05 -13.61
C ILE A 2 5.26 2.32 -13.20
N SER A 3 5.56 3.59 -12.93
CA SER A 3 6.82 4.08 -12.41
C SER A 3 6.70 4.29 -10.89
N GLU A 4 7.81 4.25 -10.16
CA GLU A 4 7.85 4.63 -8.74
C GLU A 4 7.28 6.04 -8.50
N ASN A 5 7.41 6.93 -9.48
CA ASN A 5 6.87 8.30 -9.43
C ASN A 5 5.33 8.36 -9.44
N ASP A 6 4.66 7.26 -9.80
CA ASP A 6 3.19 7.20 -9.84
C ASP A 6 2.56 7.00 -8.46
N ILE A 7 3.37 6.66 -7.45
CA ILE A 7 2.93 6.40 -6.07
C ILE A 7 3.61 7.40 -5.12
N LYS A 8 2.83 8.31 -4.56
CA LYS A 8 3.27 9.20 -3.49
C LYS A 8 3.11 8.51 -2.14
N THR A 9 4.18 8.43 -1.38
CA THR A 9 4.20 7.82 -0.05
C THR A 9 4.43 8.90 1.01
N PHE A 10 3.69 8.85 2.11
CA PHE A 10 3.89 9.70 3.27
C PHE A 10 3.91 8.84 4.54
N VAL A 11 4.93 9.04 5.39
CA VAL A 11 5.19 8.22 6.57
C VAL A 11 5.26 9.11 7.80
N THR A 12 4.55 8.71 8.86
CA THR A 12 4.69 9.27 10.21
C THR A 12 5.13 8.18 11.18
N ALA A 13 5.25 8.51 12.47
CA ALA A 13 5.62 7.53 13.49
C ALA A 13 4.64 6.33 13.56
N THR A 14 3.37 6.52 13.23
CA THR A 14 2.32 5.50 13.40
C THR A 14 1.44 5.30 12.17
N THR A 15 1.73 5.99 11.06
CA THR A 15 0.93 5.90 9.84
C THR A 15 1.81 5.84 8.60
N VAL A 16 1.31 5.11 7.60
CA VAL A 16 1.81 5.15 6.22
C VAL A 16 0.63 5.38 5.31
N SER A 17 0.72 6.38 4.43
CA SER A 17 -0.26 6.61 3.39
C SER A 17 0.36 6.56 2.01
N PHE A 18 -0.45 6.07 1.08
CA PHE A 18 -0.10 5.92 -0.32
C PHE A 18 -1.18 6.63 -1.15
N ASN A 19 -0.75 7.46 -2.10
CA ASN A 19 -1.60 8.13 -3.07
C ASN A 19 -1.08 7.82 -4.48
N TRP A 20 -1.92 7.22 -5.31
CA TRP A 20 -1.59 6.86 -6.69
C TRP A 20 -2.71 7.24 -7.65
N SER A 21 -2.34 7.64 -8.87
CA SER A 21 -3.29 8.17 -9.86
C SER A 21 -3.78 7.14 -10.87
N THR A 22 -3.05 6.03 -11.07
CA THR A 22 -3.32 5.06 -12.14
C THR A 22 -4.24 3.92 -11.67
N MET A 23 -5.45 3.89 -12.24
CA MET A 23 -6.44 2.79 -12.20
C MET A 23 -6.44 1.92 -10.94
N ALA A 24 -6.83 2.52 -9.81
CA ALA A 24 -6.91 1.88 -8.49
C ALA A 24 -7.75 0.58 -8.43
N LYS A 25 -8.54 0.29 -9.49
CA LYS A 25 -9.33 -0.93 -9.64
C LYS A 25 -8.50 -2.19 -9.93
N GLU A 26 -7.25 -2.03 -10.35
CA GLU A 26 -6.41 -3.14 -10.81
C GLU A 26 -5.32 -3.52 -9.78
N PHE A 27 -5.34 -2.93 -8.59
CA PHE A 27 -4.34 -3.18 -7.56
C PHE A 27 -4.93 -3.71 -6.27
N SER A 28 -4.23 -4.67 -5.66
CA SER A 28 -4.33 -4.93 -4.23
C SER A 28 -3.08 -4.41 -3.56
N VAL A 29 -3.21 -3.94 -2.33
CA VAL A 29 -2.08 -3.48 -1.52
C VAL A 29 -2.05 -4.28 -0.24
N SER A 30 -0.88 -4.72 0.18
CA SER A 30 -0.71 -5.50 1.41
C SER A 30 0.35 -4.90 2.31
N VAL A 31 0.12 -5.01 3.62
CA VAL A 31 1.14 -4.76 4.65
C VAL A 31 1.50 -6.08 5.31
N SER A 32 2.79 -6.28 5.57
CA SER A 32 3.29 -7.45 6.30
C SER A 32 4.17 -7.02 7.47
N LEU A 33 4.03 -7.74 8.58
CA LEU A 33 4.85 -7.65 9.78
C LEU A 33 5.24 -9.07 10.18
N TYR A 34 6.53 -9.39 10.08
CA TYR A 34 7.03 -10.76 10.24
C TYR A 34 6.25 -11.73 9.33
N ASP A 35 5.68 -12.79 9.89
CA ASP A 35 4.93 -13.82 9.16
C ASP A 35 3.43 -13.48 8.99
N THR A 36 3.00 -12.31 9.48
CA THR A 36 1.61 -11.87 9.38
C THR A 36 1.44 -10.87 8.23
N SER A 37 0.38 -11.03 7.44
CA SER A 37 0.07 -10.12 6.35
C SER A 37 -1.41 -9.76 6.34
N GLN A 38 -1.71 -8.53 5.93
CA GLN A 38 -3.06 -8.04 5.67
C GLN A 38 -3.12 -7.51 4.24
N ILE A 39 -4.15 -7.91 3.50
CA ILE A 39 -4.34 -7.54 2.10
C ILE A 39 -5.63 -6.75 1.95
N ILE A 40 -5.55 -5.66 1.20
CA ILE A 40 -6.68 -4.81 0.86
C ILE A 40 -6.83 -4.85 -0.65
N LYS A 41 -7.99 -5.32 -1.09
CA LYS A 41 -8.31 -5.48 -2.51
C LYS A 41 -8.98 -4.22 -3.02
N ASN A 42 -8.55 -3.77 -4.20
CA ASN A 42 -9.10 -2.64 -4.93
C ASN A 42 -9.29 -1.39 -4.06
N PRO A 43 -8.25 -0.95 -3.30
CA PRO A 43 -8.36 0.31 -2.59
C PRO A 43 -8.59 1.44 -3.59
N SER A 44 -9.32 2.49 -3.16
CA SER A 44 -9.34 3.73 -3.94
C SER A 44 -7.91 4.26 -4.07
N GLY A 45 -7.66 5.17 -5.03
CA GLY A 45 -6.32 5.73 -5.31
C GLY A 45 -5.60 6.41 -4.14
N PHE A 46 -6.19 6.36 -2.94
CA PHE A 46 -5.58 6.76 -1.68
C PHE A 46 -5.87 5.71 -0.61
N PHE A 47 -4.83 5.26 0.09
CA PHE A 47 -4.96 4.32 1.21
C PHE A 47 -4.08 4.69 2.39
N VAL A 48 -4.55 4.42 3.62
CA VAL A 48 -3.83 4.71 4.88
C VAL A 48 -3.82 3.49 5.78
N TRP A 49 -2.62 3.03 6.15
CA TRP A 49 -2.43 2.17 7.33
C TRP A 49 -2.12 3.04 8.54
N SER A 50 -2.87 2.83 9.62
CA SER A 50 -2.73 3.55 10.88
C SER A 50 -2.41 2.60 12.04
N ASN A 51 -2.11 3.16 13.21
CA ASN A 51 -1.78 2.43 14.44
C ASN A 51 -0.58 1.48 14.29
N LEU A 52 0.38 1.84 13.43
CA LEU A 52 1.64 1.12 13.30
C LEU A 52 2.51 1.38 14.53
N THR A 53 3.27 0.37 14.92
CA THR A 53 4.24 0.51 16.02
C THR A 53 5.47 1.27 15.53
N PRO A 54 5.86 2.38 16.19
CA PRO A 54 7.09 3.10 15.83
C PRO A 54 8.33 2.21 15.86
N ALA A 55 9.33 2.56 15.06
CA ALA A 55 10.60 1.83 14.96
C ALA A 55 10.44 0.32 14.63
N THR A 56 9.34 -0.07 14.00
CA THR A 56 9.06 -1.44 13.56
C THR A 56 9.12 -1.53 12.04
N LEU A 57 9.72 -2.60 11.52
CA LEU A 57 9.85 -2.81 10.08
C LEU A 57 8.58 -3.44 9.51
N TYR A 58 7.89 -2.70 8.65
CA TYR A 58 6.76 -3.17 7.86
C TYR A 58 7.15 -3.26 6.38
N THR A 59 6.66 -4.29 5.70
CA THR A 59 6.81 -4.41 4.24
C THR A 59 5.46 -4.13 3.56
N PHE A 60 5.45 -3.17 2.63
CA PHE A 60 4.28 -2.85 1.82
C PHE A 60 4.48 -3.35 0.39
N LYS A 61 3.45 -3.98 -0.18
CA LYS A 61 3.52 -4.52 -1.56
C LYS A 61 2.28 -4.13 -2.35
N PHE A 62 2.50 -3.63 -3.56
CA PHE A 62 1.47 -3.40 -4.56
C PHE A 62 1.43 -4.60 -5.50
N ILE A 63 0.27 -5.21 -5.64
CA ILE A 63 0.05 -6.39 -6.48
C ILE A 63 -0.92 -5.98 -7.58
N TYR A 64 -0.42 -5.95 -8.81
CA TYR A 64 -1.26 -5.80 -9.98
C TYR A 64 -2.09 -7.07 -10.19
N ILE A 65 -3.41 -6.92 -10.28
CA ILE A 65 -4.33 -7.99 -10.65
C ILE A 65 -4.98 -7.58 -11.96
N HIS A 66 -4.53 -8.20 -13.05
CA HIS A 66 -5.24 -8.14 -14.32
C HIS A 66 -6.37 -9.16 -14.29
N LEU A 67 -7.62 -8.70 -14.30
CA LEU A 67 -8.77 -9.56 -14.60
C LEU A 67 -8.92 -9.58 -16.13
N SER A 68 -8.36 -10.61 -16.75
CA SER A 68 -8.59 -10.97 -18.16
C SER A 68 -10.01 -11.47 -18.37
#